data_AF-A0A063YX38-F1
#
_entry.id   AF-A0A063YX38-F1
#
_cell.length_a   1.000
_cell.length_b   1.000
_cell.length_c   1.000
_cell.angle_alpha   90.00
_cell.angle_beta   90.00
_cell.angle_gamma   90.00
#
_symmetry.space_group_name_H-M   'P 1'
#
loop_
_entity.id
_entity.type
_entity.pdbx_description
1 polymer ?
#
loop_
_entity_poly.entity_id
_entity_poly.type
_entity_poly.pdbx_seq_one_letter_code
_entity_poly.pdbx_strand_id
1 'polypeptide(L)'
;MIRSIKVRLEPNNKQKTALFGSAGVARWAYNWALEQQEANYKKGGTFIKDGELRKRLTALKQNDPNYQWLYQYSNNITKQAIKDACEAYKKFFKGQARKPRFKCKHQSFEISCIVTGTVSYTGSEAFGASTKRE
;
A
#
# COMPACT_ATOMS: atom_id res chain seq x y z
N MET A 1 -28.32 -13.09 -1.92
CA MET A 1 -27.84 -12.32 -0.75
C MET A 1 -26.40 -12.73 -0.49
N ILE A 2 -25.42 -11.84 -0.68
CA ILE A 2 -23.99 -12.17 -0.50
C ILE A 2 -23.68 -12.06 1.00
N ARG A 3 -23.22 -13.15 1.62
CA ARG A 3 -22.76 -13.16 3.02
C ARG A 3 -21.26 -12.85 3.05
N SER A 4 -20.87 -11.81 3.78
CA SER A 4 -19.46 -11.48 4.03
C SER A 4 -19.05 -11.97 5.42
N ILE A 5 -17.92 -12.66 5.51
CA ILE A 5 -17.34 -13.10 6.77
C ILE A 5 -16.28 -12.06 7.18
N LYS A 6 -16.44 -11.47 8.36
CA LYS A 6 -15.44 -10.56 8.93
C LYS A 6 -14.53 -11.35 9.87
N VAL A 7 -13.29 -11.59 9.45
CA VAL A 7 -12.29 -12.28 10.26
C VAL A 7 -11.27 -11.26 10.77
N ARG A 8 -10.97 -11.29 12.08
CA ARG A 8 -9.86 -10.53 12.66
C ARG A 8 -8.60 -11.38 12.58
N LEU A 9 -7.53 -10.81 12.03
CA LEU A 9 -6.21 -11.45 12.05
C LEU A 9 -5.50 -11.08 13.35
N GLU A 10 -4.91 -12.07 14.02
CA GLU A 10 -4.05 -11.88 15.20
C GLU A 10 -2.60 -12.20 14.82
N PRO A 11 -1.87 -11.23 14.23
CA PRO A 11 -0.55 -11.49 13.68
C PRO A 11 0.50 -11.69 14.79
N ASN A 12 1.41 -12.64 14.58
CA ASN A 12 2.61 -12.80 15.40
C ASN A 12 3.57 -11.60 15.19
N ASN A 13 4.52 -11.38 16.10
CA ASN A 13 5.49 -10.29 16.08
C ASN A 13 6.23 -10.16 14.74
N LYS A 14 6.63 -11.28 14.12
CA LYS A 14 7.25 -11.29 12.78
C LYS A 14 6.32 -10.71 11.70
N GLN A 15 5.05 -11.10 11.72
CA GLN A 15 4.04 -10.63 10.77
C GLN A 15 3.72 -9.16 11.02
N LYS A 16 3.63 -8.72 12.28
CA LYS A 16 3.46 -7.30 12.64
C LYS A 16 4.58 -6.45 12.04
N THR A 17 5.83 -6.84 12.22
CA THR A 17 6.98 -6.12 11.65
C THR A 17 6.90 -6.02 10.14
N ALA A 18 6.57 -7.12 9.43
CA ALA A 18 6.40 -7.12 7.99
C ALA A 18 5.26 -6.20 7.51
N LEU A 19 4.13 -6.17 8.24
CA LEU A 19 2.99 -5.30 7.97
C LEU A 19 3.36 -3.82 8.18
N PHE A 20 4.04 -3.49 9.27
CA PHE A 20 4.52 -2.13 9.54
C PHE A 20 5.55 -1.67 8.49
N GLY A 21 6.47 -2.55 8.08
CA GLY A 21 7.41 -2.27 7.00
C GLY A 21 6.70 -2.00 5.68
N SER A 22 5.72 -2.83 5.33
CA SER A 22 4.89 -2.67 4.13
C SER A 22 4.10 -1.34 4.14
N ALA A 23 3.52 -0.98 5.28
CA ALA A 23 2.85 0.30 5.47
C ALA A 23 3.84 1.49 5.36
N GLY A 24 5.07 1.32 5.85
CA GLY A 24 6.15 2.28 5.68
C GLY A 24 6.52 2.51 4.23
N VAL A 25 6.69 1.42 3.45
CA VAL A 25 6.97 1.46 2.00
C VAL A 25 5.84 2.15 1.24
N ALA A 26 4.58 1.81 1.55
CA ALA A 26 3.42 2.45 0.94
C ALA A 26 3.40 3.96 1.19
N ARG A 27 3.68 4.38 2.44
CA ARG A 27 3.75 5.79 2.82
C ARG A 27 4.87 6.51 2.08
N TRP A 28 6.06 5.92 2.05
CA TRP A 28 7.21 6.47 1.36
C TRP A 28 6.93 6.67 -0.13
N ALA A 29 6.40 5.63 -0.81
CA ALA A 29 6.11 5.69 -2.24
C ALA A 29 5.02 6.72 -2.58
N TYR A 30 4.01 6.87 -1.71
CA TYR A 30 3.00 7.92 -1.86
C TYR A 30 3.62 9.32 -1.75
N ASN A 31 4.45 9.56 -0.73
CA ASN A 31 5.11 10.85 -0.52
C ASN A 31 6.09 11.17 -1.66
N TRP A 32 6.86 10.19 -2.11
CA TRP A 32 7.74 10.33 -3.26
C TRP A 32 6.97 10.73 -4.53
N ALA A 33 5.81 10.08 -4.80
CA ALA A 33 4.98 10.45 -5.94
C ALA A 33 4.43 11.88 -5.83
N LEU A 34 4.06 12.33 -4.63
CA LEU A 34 3.63 13.73 -4.43
C LEU A 34 4.77 14.72 -4.70
N GLU A 35 5.96 14.44 -4.16
CA GLU A 35 7.14 15.28 -4.35
C GLU A 35 7.51 15.43 -5.83
N GLN A 36 7.48 14.33 -6.59
CA GLN A 36 7.73 14.36 -8.04
C GLN A 36 6.72 15.23 -8.78
N GLN A 37 5.44 15.18 -8.40
CA GLN A 37 4.40 16.01 -9.00
C GLN A 37 4.56 17.48 -8.62
N GLU A 38 4.88 17.79 -7.36
CA GLU A 38 5.11 19.16 -6.92
C GLU A 38 6.36 19.76 -7.57
N ALA A 39 7.44 18.99 -7.68
CA ALA A 39 8.65 19.40 -8.38
C ALA A 39 8.39 19.67 -9.87
N ASN A 40 7.57 18.83 -10.51
CA ASN A 40 7.23 19.01 -11.91
C ASN A 40 6.30 20.23 -12.13
N TYR A 41 5.34 20.44 -11.22
CA TYR A 41 4.47 21.60 -11.25
C TYR A 41 5.25 22.91 -11.06
N LYS A 42 6.22 22.95 -10.13
CA LYS A 42 7.12 24.10 -9.94
C LYS A 42 7.93 24.45 -11.19
N LYS A 43 8.23 23.45 -12.04
CA LYS A 43 8.92 23.63 -13.32
C LYS A 43 7.99 24.03 -14.47
N GLY A 44 6.70 24.25 -14.22
CA GLY A 44 5.70 24.55 -15.24
C GLY A 44 5.29 23.33 -16.07
N GLY A 45 5.59 22.12 -15.61
CA GLY A 45 5.27 20.87 -16.31
C GLY A 45 3.80 20.46 -16.16
N THR A 46 3.37 19.58 -17.05
CA THR A 46 2.02 18.97 -17.03
C THR A 46 1.92 17.83 -16.01
N PHE A 47 0.70 17.40 -15.68
CA PHE A 47 0.50 16.30 -14.73
C PHE A 47 1.13 14.99 -15.21
N ILE A 48 2.01 14.39 -14.39
CA ILE A 48 2.68 13.13 -14.74
C ILE A 48 1.71 11.95 -14.53
N LYS A 49 1.58 11.07 -15.52
CA LYS A 49 0.73 9.87 -15.40
C LYS A 49 1.35 8.83 -14.48
N ASP A 50 0.52 7.98 -13.88
CA ASP A 50 0.97 6.94 -12.94
C ASP A 50 1.95 5.95 -13.59
N GLY A 51 1.77 5.64 -14.87
CA GLY A 51 2.68 4.78 -15.63
C GLY A 51 4.10 5.35 -15.74
N GLU A 52 4.23 6.66 -15.92
CA GLU A 52 5.54 7.32 -16.00
C GLU A 52 6.23 7.38 -14.63
N LEU A 53 5.49 7.69 -13.57
CA LEU A 53 6.02 7.65 -12.21
C LEU A 53 6.51 6.26 -11.83
N ARG A 54 5.81 5.20 -12.24
CA ARG A 54 6.26 3.82 -12.01
C ARG A 54 7.57 3.52 -12.74
N LYS A 55 7.71 3.93 -14.00
CA LYS A 55 8.96 3.77 -14.77
C LYS A 55 10.12 4.53 -14.11
N ARG A 56 9.89 5.77 -13.67
CA ARG A 56 10.89 6.57 -12.94
C ARG A 56 11.31 5.88 -11.64
N LEU A 57 10.35 5.33 -10.88
CA LEU A 57 10.66 4.60 -9.65
C LEU A 57 11.49 3.34 -9.94
N THR A 58 11.17 2.59 -11.00
CA THR A 58 11.95 1.41 -11.39
C THR A 58 13.39 1.77 -11.75
N ALA A 59 13.60 2.84 -12.55
CA ALA A 59 14.93 3.32 -12.88
C ALA A 59 15.70 3.77 -11.63
N LEU A 60 15.03 4.50 -10.73
CA LEU A 60 15.62 4.94 -9.46
C LEU A 60 16.03 3.75 -8.57
N LYS A 61 15.22 2.69 -8.48
CA LYS A 61 15.58 1.46 -7.78
C LYS A 61 16.78 0.72 -8.38
N GLN A 62 17.04 0.90 -9.69
CA GLN A 62 18.15 0.23 -10.38
C GLN A 62 19.45 1.04 -10.28
N ASN A 63 19.36 2.36 -10.42
CA ASN A 63 20.53 3.23 -10.51
C ASN A 63 21.12 3.56 -9.13
N ASP A 64 20.29 3.68 -8.10
CA ASP A 64 20.70 4.17 -6.80
C ASP A 64 20.71 3.02 -5.76
N PRO A 65 21.88 2.65 -5.22
CA PRO A 65 22.00 1.60 -4.20
C PRO A 65 21.16 1.88 -2.94
N ASN A 66 20.98 3.17 -2.61
CA ASN A 66 20.22 3.64 -1.45
C ASN A 66 18.74 3.24 -1.47
N TYR A 67 18.19 2.84 -2.61
CA TYR A 67 16.79 2.43 -2.75
C TYR A 67 16.62 0.92 -2.97
N GLN A 68 17.69 0.13 -2.90
CA GLN A 68 17.63 -1.33 -3.05
C GLN A 68 16.78 -2.00 -1.96
N TRP A 69 16.67 -1.40 -0.77
CA TRP A 69 15.80 -1.90 0.30
C TRP A 69 14.32 -2.04 -0.13
N LEU A 70 13.86 -1.30 -1.14
CA LEU A 70 12.51 -1.44 -1.71
C LEU A 70 12.29 -2.77 -2.44
N TYR A 71 13.33 -3.54 -2.74
CA TYR A 71 13.19 -4.90 -3.28
C TYR A 71 12.84 -5.94 -2.21
N GLN A 72 13.06 -5.64 -0.93
CA GLN A 72 12.69 -6.53 0.18
C GLN A 72 11.17 -6.65 0.35
N TYR A 73 10.40 -5.74 -0.26
CA TYR A 73 8.94 -5.68 -0.17
C TYR A 73 8.28 -5.92 -1.52
N SER A 74 7.01 -6.31 -1.51
CA SER A 74 6.26 -6.55 -2.74
C SER A 74 6.13 -5.28 -3.58
N ASN A 75 6.47 -5.40 -4.87
CA ASN A 75 6.33 -4.33 -5.85
C ASN A 75 4.87 -3.86 -6.04
N ASN A 76 3.88 -4.64 -5.61
CA ASN A 76 2.48 -4.23 -5.69
C ASN A 76 2.16 -3.09 -4.72
N ILE A 77 2.85 -3.02 -3.59
CA ILE A 77 2.66 -1.99 -2.56
C ILE A 77 2.98 -0.61 -3.14
N THR A 78 4.13 -0.47 -3.81
CA THR A 78 4.56 0.80 -4.41
C THR A 78 3.71 1.17 -5.61
N LYS A 79 3.32 0.21 -6.45
CA LYS A 79 2.41 0.43 -7.59
C LYS A 79 1.07 1.00 -7.15
N GLN A 80 0.48 0.41 -6.10
CA GLN A 80 -0.81 0.86 -5.56
C GLN A 80 -0.68 2.24 -4.91
N ALA A 81 0.37 2.46 -4.10
CA ALA A 81 0.61 3.76 -3.48
C ALA A 81 0.75 4.92 -4.50
N ILE A 82 1.46 4.69 -5.60
CA ILE A 82 1.57 5.67 -6.70
C ILE A 82 0.21 5.90 -7.36
N LYS A 83 -0.57 4.83 -7.58
CA LYS A 83 -1.91 4.92 -8.16
C LYS A 83 -2.82 5.79 -7.28
N ASP A 84 -2.81 5.55 -5.98
CA ASP A 84 -3.61 6.30 -5.00
C ASP A 84 -3.20 7.77 -4.97
N ALA A 85 -1.90 8.08 -5.07
CA ALA A 85 -1.41 9.47 -5.15
C ALA A 85 -1.92 10.18 -6.42
N CYS A 86 -1.83 9.52 -7.57
CA CYS A 86 -2.35 10.06 -8.83
C CYS A 86 -3.88 10.22 -8.79
N GLU A 87 -4.61 9.28 -8.19
CA GLU A 87 -6.06 9.38 -8.04
C GLU A 87 -6.47 10.54 -7.12
N ALA A 88 -5.73 10.77 -6.03
CA ALA A 88 -5.95 11.92 -5.16
C ALA A 88 -5.80 13.25 -5.90
N TYR A 89 -4.77 13.38 -6.76
CA TYR A 89 -4.64 14.56 -7.64
C TYR A 89 -5.78 14.67 -8.65
N LYS A 90 -6.20 13.55 -9.28
CA LYS A 90 -7.35 13.57 -10.20
C LYS A 90 -8.62 14.06 -9.50
N LYS A 91 -8.88 13.64 -8.26
CA LYS A 91 -10.02 14.11 -7.45
C LYS A 91 -9.90 15.59 -7.10
N PHE A 92 -8.68 16.06 -6.80
CA PHE A 92 -8.40 17.49 -6.59
C PHE A 92 -8.70 18.32 -7.84
N PHE A 93 -8.23 17.90 -9.02
CA PHE A 93 -8.51 18.62 -10.28
C PHE A 93 -9.99 18.63 -10.65
N LYS A 94 -10.76 17.61 -10.23
CA LYS A 94 -12.22 17.57 -10.38
C LYS A 94 -12.98 18.42 -9.34
N GLY A 95 -12.29 19.08 -8.40
CA GLY A 95 -12.92 19.82 -7.31
C GLY A 95 -13.62 18.95 -6.25
N GLN A 96 -13.43 17.63 -6.28
CA GLN A 96 -14.10 16.68 -5.38
C GLN A 96 -13.35 16.50 -4.04
N ALA A 97 -12.06 16.84 -4.02
CA ALA A 97 -11.21 16.68 -2.84
C ALA A 97 -10.26 17.87 -2.71
N ARG A 98 -9.73 18.06 -1.50
CA ARG A 98 -8.66 19.04 -1.23
C ARG A 98 -7.33 18.56 -1.82
N LYS A 99 -6.37 19.48 -1.96
CA LYS A 99 -5.01 19.17 -2.43
C LYS A 99 -4.42 18.02 -1.59
N PRO A 100 -3.85 16.97 -2.21
CA PRO A 100 -3.19 15.90 -1.47
C PRO A 100 -2.04 16.44 -0.63
N ARG A 101 -1.85 15.87 0.56
CA ARG A 101 -0.81 16.24 1.53
C ARG A 101 0.12 15.07 1.77
N PHE A 102 1.37 15.36 2.14
CA PHE A 102 2.30 14.34 2.60
C PHE A 102 1.72 13.54 3.78
N LYS A 103 1.87 12.22 3.72
CA LYS A 103 1.44 11.31 4.78
C LYS A 103 2.49 11.27 5.88
N CYS A 104 2.05 11.49 7.12
CA CYS A 104 2.86 11.32 8.32
C CYS A 104 2.64 9.95 8.96
N LYS A 105 3.61 9.49 9.77
CA LYS A 105 3.46 8.31 10.61
C LYS A 105 2.54 8.66 11.79
N HIS A 106 1.37 8.04 11.83
CA HIS A 106 0.48 8.12 13.00
C HIS A 106 0.65 6.86 13.83
N GLN A 107 0.69 7.01 15.17
CA GLN A 107 0.87 5.89 16.11
C GLN A 107 -0.34 4.96 16.19
N SER A 108 -1.53 5.41 15.76
CA SER A 108 -2.82 4.76 16.00
C SER A 108 -3.49 4.14 14.76
N PHE A 109 -2.73 3.77 13.73
CA PHE A 109 -3.35 3.23 12.51
C PHE A 109 -3.50 1.71 12.57
N GLU A 110 -4.75 1.24 12.59
CA GLU A 110 -5.09 -0.07 12.05
C GLU A 110 -4.52 -0.16 10.63
N ILE A 111 -3.66 -1.14 10.39
CA ILE A 111 -3.03 -1.33 9.08
C ILE A 111 -4.10 -1.90 8.15
N SER A 112 -4.85 -1.04 7.46
CA SER A 112 -5.72 -1.46 6.36
C SER A 112 -4.88 -1.65 5.09
N CYS A 113 -4.01 -2.66 5.08
CA CYS A 113 -3.46 -3.16 3.83
C CYS A 113 -4.51 -4.11 3.25
N ILE A 114 -5.11 -3.77 2.10
CA ILE A 114 -5.93 -4.73 1.36
C ILE A 114 -4.97 -5.81 0.87
N VAL A 115 -4.94 -6.96 1.54
CA VAL A 115 -4.17 -8.12 1.11
C VAL A 115 -4.93 -8.72 -0.07
N THR A 116 -4.61 -8.30 -1.28
CA THR A 116 -5.12 -8.93 -2.51
C THR A 116 -4.31 -10.19 -2.82
N GLY A 117 -4.19 -11.08 -1.85
CA GLY A 117 -3.49 -12.36 -1.95
C GLY A 117 -4.41 -13.49 -1.54
N THR A 118 -4.30 -14.62 -2.22
CA THR A 118 -4.88 -15.89 -1.79
C THR A 118 -4.28 -16.27 -0.44
N VAL A 119 -5.09 -16.26 0.62
CA VAL A 119 -4.70 -16.83 1.91
C VAL A 119 -4.88 -18.34 1.79
N SER A 120 -3.80 -19.08 1.48
CA SER A 120 -3.80 -20.53 1.59
C SER A 120 -3.74 -20.91 3.07
N TYR A 121 -4.88 -21.32 3.62
CA TYR A 121 -4.96 -21.96 4.93
C TYR A 121 -4.34 -23.36 4.82
N THR A 122 -3.12 -23.57 5.32
CA THR A 122 -2.64 -24.91 5.68
C THR A 122 -3.12 -25.22 7.09
N GLY A 123 -4.41 -25.54 7.22
CA GLY A 123 -5.00 -26.03 8.47
C GLY A 123 -5.11 -27.55 8.44
N SER A 124 -4.10 -28.25 8.95
CA SER A 124 -4.22 -29.64 9.36
C SER A 124 -4.68 -29.67 10.81
N GLU A 125 -5.98 -29.61 11.05
CA GLU A 125 -6.55 -29.98 12.35
C GLU A 125 -8.01 -30.38 12.14
N ALA A 126 -8.22 -31.69 12.11
CA ALA A 126 -9.53 -32.32 12.10
C ALA A 126 -10.22 -32.01 13.43
N PHE A 127 -11.11 -31.02 13.45
CA PHE A 127 -12.10 -30.87 14.52
C PHE A 127 -13.12 -32.00 14.38
N GLY A 128 -12.87 -33.11 15.09
CA GLY A 128 -13.89 -34.12 15.37
C GLY A 128 -15.03 -33.47 16.15
N ALA A 129 -16.20 -33.39 15.55
CA ALA A 129 -17.41 -32.89 16.17
C ALA A 129 -17.86 -33.88 17.27
N SER A 130 -17.52 -33.59 18.52
CA SER A 130 -18.23 -34.17 19.66
C SER A 130 -19.55 -33.41 19.82
N THR A 131 -20.66 -34.06 19.48
CA THR A 131 -22.00 -33.57 19.78
C THR A 131 -22.66 -34.60 20.69
N LYS A 132 -22.67 -34.30 22.00
CA LYS A 132 -23.64 -34.84 22.96
C LYS A 132 -24.88 -33.96 22.93
N ARG A 133 -26.05 -34.58 22.79
CA ARG A 133 -27.45 -34.16 23.09
C ARG A 133 -28.34 -35.01 22.16
N GLU A 134 -29.32 -35.81 22.59
CA GLU A 134 -30.01 -36.08 23.87
C GLU A 134 -30.18 -37.60 24.04
#